data_AF-A0A849XXY5-F1
#
_entry.id   AF-A0A849XXY5-F1
#
_cell.length_a   1.000
_cell.length_b   1.000
_cell.length_c   1.000
_cell.angle_alpha   90.00
_cell.angle_beta   90.00
_cell.angle_gamma   90.00
#
_symmetry.space_group_name_H-M   'P 1'
#
loop_
_entity.id
_entity.type
_entity.pdbx_description
1 polymer ?
#
loop_
_entity_poly.entity_id
_entity_poly.type
_entity_poly.pdbx_seq_one_letter_code
_entity_poly.pdbx_strand_id
1 'polypeptide(L)'
;MKDLRALTNAHQDVRLVSLRAWKGADAIARRDEAGPYVIGQEGYDPDDPTLTPGEFLLGKSGAWIRVSDFFRLPAEERRKEFVFGAAAEVIQMMMSLPARPRVLRAVSTAAAAEEDEDLRATMGEIGRGTPLEGV
;
A
#
# COMPACT_ATOMS: atom_id res chain seq x y z
N MET A 1 -2.46 -12.19 19.76
CA MET A 1 -1.12 -11.68 19.40
C MET A 1 -1.00 -11.86 17.91
N LYS A 2 -0.84 -10.80 17.12
CA LYS A 2 -0.56 -10.94 15.68
C LYS A 2 0.94 -11.18 15.56
N ASP A 3 1.35 -12.31 14.99
CA ASP A 3 2.74 -12.62 14.65
C ASP A 3 3.26 -11.58 13.65
N LEU A 4 4.00 -10.60 14.16
CA LEU A 4 4.66 -9.59 13.34
C LEU A 4 5.87 -10.24 12.69
N ARG A 5 5.82 -10.35 11.36
CA ARG A 5 6.86 -10.95 10.53
C ARG A 5 7.54 -9.89 9.66
N ALA A 6 8.73 -10.22 9.19
CA ALA A 6 9.43 -9.41 8.21
C ALA A 6 8.55 -9.22 6.98
N LEU A 7 8.63 -8.04 6.34
CA LEU A 7 8.01 -7.81 5.04
C LEU A 7 8.40 -8.91 4.05
N THR A 8 7.46 -9.29 3.19
CA THR A 8 7.70 -10.29 2.15
C THR A 8 6.97 -9.89 0.88
N ASN A 9 7.46 -10.32 -0.27
CA ASN A 9 6.73 -10.16 -1.53
C ASN A 9 5.78 -11.34 -1.82
N ALA A 10 5.48 -12.17 -0.81
CA ALA A 10 4.55 -13.27 -0.97
C ALA A 10 3.10 -12.75 -0.97
N HIS A 11 2.33 -13.15 -1.98
CA HIS A 11 0.90 -12.81 -2.13
C HIS A 11 0.04 -13.22 -0.92
N GLN A 12 0.48 -14.21 -0.14
CA GLN A 12 -0.21 -14.69 1.06
C GLN A 12 -0.04 -13.76 2.27
N ASP A 13 1.02 -12.94 2.27
CA ASP A 13 1.34 -12.06 3.39
C ASP A 13 0.66 -10.70 3.28
N VAL A 14 0.26 -10.33 2.06
CA VAL A 14 -0.28 -9.03 1.75
C VAL A 14 -1.81 -8.99 1.83
N ARG A 15 -2.33 -7.79 2.02
CA ARG A 15 -3.76 -7.48 2.11
C ARG A 15 -4.12 -6.53 1.00
N LEU A 16 -5.21 -6.82 0.30
CA LEU A 16 -5.81 -5.88 -0.62
C LEU A 16 -6.82 -5.03 0.14
N VAL A 17 -6.63 -3.71 0.09
CA VAL A 17 -7.54 -2.75 0.71
C VAL A 17 -8.24 -2.02 -0.41
N SER A 18 -9.57 -2.13 -0.45
CA SER A 18 -10.40 -1.38 -1.40
C SER A 18 -10.56 0.05 -0.90
N LEU A 19 -10.23 1.00 -1.76
CA LEU A 19 -10.47 2.42 -1.58
C LEU A 19 -11.76 2.88 -2.26
N ARG A 20 -12.72 1.97 -2.50
CA ARG A 20 -14.00 2.32 -3.13
C ARG A 20 -14.75 3.43 -2.36
N ALA A 21 -14.61 3.45 -1.04
CA ALA A 21 -15.26 4.43 -0.17
C ALA A 21 -14.55 5.81 -0.14
N TRP A 22 -13.33 5.90 -0.69
CA TRP A 22 -12.54 7.13 -0.72
C TRP A 22 -13.10 8.11 -1.76
N LYS A 23 -13.30 9.37 -1.39
CA LYS A 23 -13.89 10.39 -2.27
C LYS A 23 -13.05 10.66 -3.53
N GLY A 24 -11.74 10.45 -3.47
CA GLY A 24 -10.83 10.59 -4.61
C GLY A 24 -10.81 9.38 -5.56
N ALA A 25 -11.57 8.32 -5.27
CA ALA A 25 -11.65 7.12 -6.10
C ALA A 25 -12.13 7.39 -7.53
N ASP A 26 -12.94 8.44 -7.74
CA ASP A 26 -13.46 8.83 -9.05
C ASP A 26 -12.41 9.43 -9.98
N ALA A 27 -11.30 9.93 -9.43
CA ALA A 27 -10.19 10.45 -10.22
C ALA A 27 -9.37 9.35 -10.91
N ILE A 28 -9.58 8.07 -10.58
CA ILE A 28 -8.87 6.95 -11.18
C ILE A 28 -9.61 6.46 -12.43
N ALA A 29 -9.09 6.83 -13.60
CA ALA A 29 -9.75 6.62 -14.90
C ALA A 29 -9.97 5.15 -15.30
N ARG A 30 -9.20 4.20 -14.77
CA ARG A 30 -9.35 2.76 -15.00
C ARG A 30 -9.59 2.03 -13.68
N ARG A 31 -10.79 2.16 -13.11
CA ARG A 31 -11.15 1.42 -11.90
C ARG A 31 -11.98 0.19 -12.23
N ASP A 32 -11.72 -0.88 -11.50
CA ASP A 32 -12.63 -2.02 -11.41
C ASP A 32 -13.86 -1.67 -10.56
N GLU A 33 -14.92 -2.49 -10.61
CA GLU A 33 -16.20 -2.16 -9.93
C GLU A 33 -16.07 -2.02 -8.40
N ALA A 34 -15.07 -2.71 -7.82
CA ALA A 34 -14.70 -2.65 -6.41
C ALA A 34 -13.39 -1.88 -6.14
N GLY A 35 -12.80 -1.24 -7.15
CA GLY A 35 -11.58 -0.43 -7.02
C GLY A 35 -11.85 1.05 -6.72
N PRO A 36 -10.80 1.86 -6.54
CA PRO A 36 -9.38 1.52 -6.65
C PRO A 36 -8.85 0.76 -5.43
N TYR A 37 -7.66 0.18 -5.53
CA TYR A 37 -7.06 -0.68 -4.49
C TYR A 37 -5.68 -0.21 -4.07
N VAL A 38 -5.31 -0.54 -2.84
CA VAL A 38 -3.93 -0.46 -2.34
C VAL A 38 -3.53 -1.79 -1.71
N ILE A 39 -2.24 -2.09 -1.75
CA ILE A 39 -1.70 -3.32 -1.18
C ILE A 39 -0.99 -2.94 0.11
N GLY A 40 -1.44 -3.51 1.22
CA GLY A 40 -0.88 -3.27 2.54
C GLY A 40 -0.32 -4.54 3.16
N GLN A 41 0.70 -4.39 4.01
CA GLN A 41 1.20 -5.46 4.87
C GLN A 41 1.62 -4.89 6.22
N GLU A 42 1.21 -5.57 7.30
CA GLU A 42 1.67 -5.30 8.66
C GLU A 42 2.95 -6.12 8.91
N GLY A 43 4.03 -5.48 9.35
CA GLY A 43 5.29 -6.16 9.57
C GLY A 43 6.40 -5.20 9.97
N TYR A 44 7.65 -5.60 9.78
CA TYR A 44 8.82 -4.73 9.94
C TYR A 44 9.73 -4.82 8.71
N ASP A 45 10.52 -3.77 8.49
CA ASP A 45 11.53 -3.75 7.44
C ASP A 45 12.66 -4.76 7.77
N PRO A 46 12.91 -5.77 6.92
CA PRO A 46 13.94 -6.77 7.19
C PRO A 46 15.36 -6.19 7.27
N ASP A 47 15.58 -5.01 6.72
CA ASP A 47 16.85 -4.29 6.79
C ASP A 47 16.91 -3.31 7.98
N ASP A 48 15.81 -3.14 8.72
CA ASP A 48 15.75 -2.23 9.87
C ASP A 48 16.26 -2.95 11.14
N PRO A 49 17.38 -2.49 11.73
CA PRO A 49 17.97 -3.14 12.89
C PRO A 49 17.14 -2.99 14.17
N THR A 50 16.17 -2.08 14.18
CA THR A 50 15.29 -1.85 15.33
C THR A 50 14.04 -2.74 15.28
N LEU A 51 13.82 -3.46 14.16
CA LEU A 51 12.66 -4.31 13.92
C LEU A 51 11.35 -3.58 14.23
N THR A 52 11.28 -2.29 13.89
CA THR A 52 10.13 -1.45 14.22
C THR A 52 8.90 -1.94 13.44
N PRO A 53 7.85 -2.42 14.13
CA PRO A 53 6.63 -2.84 13.46
C PRO A 53 5.87 -1.64 12.94
N GLY A 54 5.23 -1.81 11.79
CA GLY A 54 4.42 -0.78 11.16
C GLY A 54 3.60 -1.33 10.00
N GLU A 55 2.81 -0.44 9.43
CA GLU A 55 2.06 -0.72 8.21
C GLU A 55 2.84 -0.21 7.01
N PHE A 56 2.92 -1.05 5.98
CA PHE A 56 3.62 -0.74 4.75
C PHE A 56 2.70 -0.91 3.56
N LEU A 57 2.94 -0.10 2.54
CA LEU A 57 2.22 -0.11 1.28
C LEU A 57 3.17 -0.47 0.15
N LEU A 58 2.69 -1.30 -0.76
CA LEU A 58 3.44 -1.70 -1.94
C LEU A 58 3.02 -0.84 -3.14
N GLY A 59 3.99 -0.14 -3.73
CA GLY A 59 3.80 0.63 -4.96
C GLY A 59 3.99 -0.23 -6.21
N LYS A 60 3.52 0.29 -7.35
CA LYS A 60 3.64 -0.30 -8.70
C LYS A 60 5.08 -0.57 -9.11
N SER A 61 6.01 0.26 -8.62
CA SER A 61 7.45 0.04 -8.76
C SER A 61 7.99 -1.19 -8.00
N GLY A 62 7.14 -1.93 -7.26
CA GLY A 62 7.53 -3.08 -6.45
C GLY A 62 8.29 -2.71 -5.18
N ALA A 63 8.07 -1.49 -4.72
CA ALA A 63 8.73 -0.90 -3.57
C ALA A 63 7.73 -0.71 -2.42
N TRP A 64 8.14 -1.11 -1.22
CA TRP A 64 7.39 -0.92 0.01
C TRP A 64 7.67 0.45 0.61
N ILE A 65 6.66 1.13 1.15
CA ILE A 65 6.83 2.37 1.89
C ILE A 65 6.04 2.27 3.19
N ARG A 66 6.54 2.83 4.30
CA ARG A 66 5.72 2.92 5.52
C ARG A 66 4.52 3.82 5.26
N VAL A 67 3.36 3.49 5.82
CA VAL A 67 2.16 4.33 5.72
C VAL A 67 2.44 5.77 6.18
N SER A 68 3.21 5.96 7.25
CA SER A 68 3.63 7.28 7.73
C SER A 68 4.46 8.06 6.70
N ASP A 69 5.31 7.38 5.94
CA ASP A 69 6.15 7.98 4.89
C ASP A 69 5.38 8.18 3.58
N PHE A 70 4.42 7.31 3.30
CA PHE A 70 3.45 7.50 2.23
C PHE A 70 2.74 8.83 2.41
N PHE A 71 2.29 9.20 3.61
CA PHE A 71 1.63 10.50 3.82
C PHE A 71 2.54 11.73 3.62
N ARG A 72 3.85 11.56 3.41
CA ARG A 72 4.81 12.65 3.18
C ARG A 72 5.08 12.91 1.71
N LEU A 73 4.68 12.00 0.82
CA LEU A 73 4.82 12.17 -0.62
C LEU A 73 3.71 13.08 -1.20
N PRO A 74 3.91 13.68 -2.38
CA PRO A 74 2.86 14.46 -3.05
C PRO A 74 1.63 13.61 -3.38
N ALA A 75 0.42 14.14 -3.20
CA ALA A 75 -0.84 13.43 -3.47
C ALA A 75 -0.91 12.78 -4.86
N GLU A 76 -0.46 13.48 -5.89
CA GLU A 76 -0.44 12.97 -7.27
C GLU A 76 0.51 11.78 -7.44
N GLU A 77 1.73 11.89 -6.91
CA GLU A 77 2.74 10.83 -7.00
C GLU A 77 2.28 9.57 -6.24
N ARG A 78 1.68 9.77 -5.07
CA ARG A 78 1.11 8.69 -4.25
C ARG A 78 0.02 7.92 -4.98
N ARG A 79 -0.94 8.64 -5.56
CA ARG A 79 -2.04 8.04 -6.32
C ARG A 79 -1.49 7.31 -7.54
N LYS A 80 -0.52 7.91 -8.24
CA LYS A 80 0.06 7.30 -9.43
C LYS A 80 0.83 6.02 -9.12
N GLU A 81 1.64 6.04 -8.07
CA GLU A 81 2.57 4.97 -7.72
C GLU A 81 1.95 3.87 -6.85
N PHE A 82 1.07 4.19 -5.89
CA PHE A 82 0.57 3.23 -4.90
C PHE A 82 -0.90 2.85 -5.06
N VAL A 83 -1.69 3.62 -5.83
CA VAL A 83 -3.11 3.32 -6.05
C VAL A 83 -3.27 2.55 -7.36
N PHE A 84 -3.79 1.33 -7.25
CA PHE A 84 -4.08 0.44 -8.37
C PHE A 84 -5.51 0.61 -8.82
N GLY A 85 -5.72 0.63 -10.13
CA GLY A 85 -7.06 0.76 -10.69
C GLY A 85 -7.85 -0.54 -10.60
N ALA A 86 -7.17 -1.65 -10.91
CA ALA A 86 -7.77 -2.99 -10.92
C ALA A 86 -7.00 -4.02 -10.10
N ALA A 87 -7.71 -5.03 -9.59
CA ALA A 87 -7.12 -6.15 -8.85
C ALA A 87 -6.22 -7.01 -9.77
N ALA A 88 -6.54 -7.11 -11.06
CA ALA A 88 -5.69 -7.78 -12.04
C ALA A 88 -4.30 -7.14 -12.14
N GLU A 89 -4.20 -5.80 -12.09
CA GLU A 89 -2.91 -5.10 -12.10
C GLU A 89 -2.08 -5.45 -10.87
N VAL A 90 -2.74 -5.57 -9.70
CA VAL A 90 -2.11 -5.99 -8.45
C VAL A 90 -1.51 -7.39 -8.59
N ILE A 91 -2.30 -8.37 -9.05
CA ILE A 91 -1.84 -9.75 -9.19
C ILE A 91 -0.66 -9.83 -10.16
N GLN A 92 -0.76 -9.18 -11.32
CA GLN A 92 0.32 -9.15 -12.32
C GLN A 92 1.60 -8.53 -11.76
N MET A 93 1.47 -7.41 -11.04
CA MET A 93 2.62 -6.77 -10.41
C MET A 93 3.24 -7.71 -9.37
N MET A 94 2.45 -8.32 -8.49
CA MET A 94 2.94 -9.25 -7.46
C MET A 94 3.72 -10.43 -8.04
N MET A 95 3.26 -10.98 -9.16
CA MET A 95 3.96 -12.07 -9.86
C MET A 95 5.32 -11.64 -10.43
N SER A 96 5.51 -10.35 -10.70
CA SER A 96 6.76 -9.79 -11.24
C SER A 96 7.74 -9.35 -10.15
N LEU A 97 7.37 -9.41 -8.86
CA LEU A 97 8.23 -8.92 -7.79
C LEU A 97 9.41 -9.87 -7.52
N PRO A 98 10.60 -9.31 -7.21
CA PRO A 98 11.71 -10.13 -6.73
C PRO A 98 11.36 -10.77 -5.39
N ALA A 99 12.00 -11.88 -5.03
CA ALA A 99 11.74 -12.54 -3.74
C ALA A 99 12.07 -11.65 -2.52
N ARG A 100 13.02 -10.71 -2.67
CA ARG A 100 13.45 -9.81 -1.60
C ARG A 100 12.68 -8.49 -1.66
N PRO A 101 11.94 -8.11 -0.61
CA PRO A 101 11.23 -6.83 -0.57
C PRO A 101 12.21 -5.67 -0.55
N ARG A 102 11.88 -4.61 -1.28
CA ARG A 102 12.64 -3.35 -1.29
C ARG A 102 11.83 -2.30 -0.55
N VAL A 103 12.32 -1.80 0.57
CA VAL A 103 11.67 -0.74 1.34
C VAL A 103 12.25 0.62 0.96
N LEU A 104 11.42 1.51 0.44
CA LEU A 104 11.70 2.93 0.24
C LEU A 104 11.56 3.67 1.56
N ARG A 105 12.54 4.52 1.83
CA ARG A 105 12.47 5.52 2.88
C ARG A 105 12.13 6.85 2.21
N ALA A 106 10.98 7.45 2.55
CA ALA A 106 10.63 8.74 1.99
C ALA A 106 11.63 9.79 2.45
N VAL A 107 12.17 10.54 1.50
CA VAL A 107 12.93 11.76 1.79
C VAL A 107 11.89 12.87 1.88
N SER A 108 11.72 13.43 3.08
CA SER A 108 10.66 14.39 3.40
C SER A 108 10.63 15.54 2.39
N THR A 109 9.53 15.70 1.66
CA THR A 109 9.28 16.87 0.80
C THR A 109 8.07 17.61 1.36
N ALA A 110 8.19 18.94 1.54
CA ALA A 110 7.31 19.74 2.40
C ALA A 110 5.87 20.01 1.85
N ALA A 111 5.41 19.27 0.84
CA ALA A 111 4.19 19.57 0.09
C ALA A 111 2.96 18.72 0.46
N ALA A 112 3.05 17.87 1.48
CA ALA A 112 1.96 16.97 1.86
C ALA A 112 1.11 17.56 3.01
N ALA A 113 -0.10 18.05 2.75
CA ALA A 113 -0.99 18.44 3.86
C ALA A 113 -2.51 18.30 3.65
N GLU A 114 -3.14 18.66 2.53
CA GLU A 114 -4.57 19.04 2.65
C GLU A 114 -5.64 18.04 2.15
N GLU A 115 -5.32 17.04 1.30
CA GLU A 115 -6.35 16.16 0.70
C GLU A 115 -6.45 14.74 1.29
N ASP A 116 -5.64 14.39 2.28
CA ASP A 116 -5.34 12.98 2.56
C ASP A 116 -5.98 12.39 3.83
N GLU A 117 -6.77 13.17 4.58
CA GLU A 117 -7.43 12.67 5.79
C GLU A 117 -8.50 11.61 5.49
N ASP A 118 -9.28 11.79 4.41
CA ASP A 118 -10.29 10.83 3.92
C ASP A 118 -9.64 9.52 3.44
N LEU A 119 -8.49 9.64 2.74
CA LEU A 119 -7.69 8.50 2.32
C LEU A 119 -7.13 7.76 3.54
N ARG A 120 -6.59 8.49 4.51
CA ARG A 120 -6.07 7.93 5.76
C ARG A 120 -7.14 7.22 6.58
N ALA A 121 -8.36 7.76 6.63
CA ALA A 121 -9.49 7.12 7.27
C ALA A 121 -9.86 5.79 6.59
N THR A 122 -9.86 5.78 5.24
CA THR A 122 -10.15 4.56 4.44
C THR A 122 -9.04 3.52 4.58
N MET A 123 -7.78 3.95 4.67
CA MET A 123 -6.62 3.08 4.83
C MET A 123 -6.44 2.56 6.25
N GLY A 124 -6.99 3.21 7.28
CA GLY A 124 -6.95 2.71 8.67
C GLY A 124 -7.55 1.31 8.87
N GLU A 125 -8.15 0.74 7.83
CA GLU A 125 -8.65 -0.63 7.77
C GLU A 125 -7.67 -1.65 7.16
N ILE A 126 -6.37 -1.36 6.97
CA ILE A 126 -5.40 -2.38 6.47
C ILE A 126 -5.46 -3.66 7.31
N GLY A 127 -5.59 -3.51 8.63
CA GLY A 127 -5.76 -4.63 9.56
C GLY A 127 -7.07 -5.43 9.40
N ARG A 128 -8.05 -4.96 8.62
CA ARG A 128 -9.32 -5.59 8.24
C ARG A 128 -9.45 -5.93 6.74
N GLY A 129 -8.41 -5.64 5.93
CA GLY A 129 -8.44 -5.87 4.49
C GLY A 129 -8.64 -7.33 4.09
N THR A 130 -9.17 -7.56 2.89
CA THR A 130 -9.42 -8.91 2.38
C THR A 130 -8.10 -9.58 2.01
N PRO A 131 -7.85 -10.85 2.40
CA PRO A 131 -6.71 -11.60 1.91
C PRO A 131 -6.81 -11.76 0.39
N LEU A 132 -5.68 -11.62 -0.31
CA LEU A 132 -5.63 -11.74 -1.77
C LEU A 132 -5.98 -13.15 -2.29
N GLU A 133 -6.03 -14.17 -1.44
CA GLU A 133 -6.50 -15.52 -1.80
C GLU A 133 -8.01 -15.61 -2.09
N GLY A 134 -8.79 -14.61 -1.72
CA GLY A 134 -10.25 -14.60 -1.89
C GLY A 134 -10.78 -13.72 -3.03
N VAL A 135 -9.91 -13.18 -3.89
CA VAL A 135 -10.27 -12.29 -5.01
C VAL A 135 -10.28 -13.03 -6.34
#